data_AF-A0A8C5FY26-F1
#
_entry.id   AF-A0A8C5FY26-F1
#
_cell.length_a   1.000
_cell.length_b   1.000
_cell.length_c   1.000
_cell.angle_alpha   90.00
_cell.angle_beta   90.00
_cell.angle_gamma   90.00
#
_symmetry.space_group_name_H-M   'P 1'
#
loop_
_entity.id
_entity.type
_entity.pdbx_description
1 polymer ?
#
loop_
_entity_poly.entity_id
_entity_poly.type
_entity_poly.pdbx_seq_one_letter_code
_entity_poly.pdbx_strand_id
1 'polypeptide(L)'
;SGLHRGGLVIWYTRHHPSGPVCLSVYLLSIIHLSIHPSIHPSIFSVPESFAVHDLHERLAHGRQLKIYLPKSSEKLEFSPADDPSKTFLYWERGRSRLSKGRVSGTGSDRRWYIDRVTYEDQGTYIQRDFWNKEISTVRVVVTPRHNYVKCVAGENLHISLEGINLADAFLSFSNENTNVTLVRDGSRVSQDIPEYWDRVKTHSMNIEIKHVNYSDEGRYMLKDRRDRLVSVTRMDLTDHHEHTSGNPFLALLLLLGIPVGVCCCCRKKIFKKKPPPAVLQTTPQTVHPPPSNSGGPCPPYNAPGQPGAVRRYM
;
A
#
# COMPACT_ATOMS: atom_id res chain seq x y z
N SER A 1 -5.52 47.39 62.67
CA SER A 1 -5.60 46.54 63.87
C SER A 1 -6.90 45.76 63.82
N GLY A 2 -6.87 44.42 63.90
CA GLY A 2 -8.00 43.57 63.47
C GLY A 2 -8.09 43.50 61.93
N LEU A 3 -8.27 42.38 61.23
CA LEU A 3 -8.57 40.97 61.54
C LEU A 3 -10.05 40.61 61.87
N HIS A 4 -10.87 40.50 60.83
CA HIS A 4 -12.01 39.56 60.77
C HIS A 4 -11.99 38.92 59.35
N ARG A 5 -11.60 37.65 59.23
CA ARG A 5 -12.50 36.48 59.14
C ARG A 5 -13.48 36.53 57.96
N GLY A 6 -13.09 35.92 56.83
CA GLY A 6 -14.01 35.58 55.75
C GLY A 6 -14.98 34.47 56.15
N GLY A 7 -16.24 34.58 55.72
CA GLY A 7 -17.28 33.58 55.98
C GLY A 7 -17.29 32.46 54.94
N LEU A 8 -17.43 31.21 55.40
CA LEU A 8 -17.67 30.05 54.54
C LEU A 8 -19.15 30.00 54.15
N VAL A 9 -19.46 30.19 52.86
CA VAL A 9 -20.82 30.02 52.33
C VAL A 9 -21.03 28.56 51.91
N ILE A 10 -21.79 27.81 52.71
CA ILE A 10 -22.17 26.42 52.38
C ILE A 10 -23.58 26.43 51.77
N TRP A 11 -23.69 26.00 50.51
CA TRP A 11 -24.98 25.74 49.87
C TRP A 11 -25.42 24.30 50.11
N TYR A 12 -26.59 24.11 50.71
CA TYR A 12 -27.24 22.81 50.87
C TYR A 12 -28.50 22.75 49.99
N THR A 13 -28.49 21.92 48.95
CA THR A 13 -29.72 21.50 48.25
C THR A 13 -30.29 20.23 48.90
N ARG A 14 -31.57 20.26 49.24
CA ARG A 14 -32.22 19.25 50.08
C ARG A 14 -33.06 18.29 49.26
N HIS A 15 -32.58 17.07 49.03
CA HIS A 15 -33.39 15.96 48.53
C HIS A 15 -33.18 14.68 49.36
N HIS A 16 -34.27 13.93 49.54
CA HIS A 16 -34.41 12.69 50.32
C HIS A 16 -35.34 11.75 49.51
N PRO A 17 -35.33 10.42 49.73
CA PRO A 17 -34.14 9.58 49.88
C PRO A 17 -34.28 8.19 49.22
N SER A 18 -33.25 7.71 48.51
CA SER A 18 -33.01 6.26 48.33
C SER A 18 -31.67 5.98 47.64
N GLY A 19 -30.79 5.22 48.32
CA GLY A 19 -29.51 4.76 47.77
C GLY A 19 -28.28 5.28 48.56
N PRO A 20 -27.20 4.49 48.69
CA PRO A 20 -25.98 4.91 49.39
C PRO A 20 -25.19 5.91 48.55
N VAL A 21 -24.92 7.10 49.10
CA VAL A 21 -24.18 8.17 48.42
C VAL A 21 -22.68 7.99 48.62
N CYS A 22 -21.91 7.91 47.53
CA CYS A 22 -20.46 7.88 47.59
C CYS A 22 -19.90 9.31 47.71
N LEU A 23 -19.34 9.64 48.87
CA LEU A 23 -18.79 10.96 49.18
C LEU A 23 -17.39 11.13 48.56
N SER A 24 -17.31 11.81 47.41
CA SER A 24 -16.04 12.30 46.84
C SER A 24 -15.83 13.76 47.23
N VAL A 25 -14.85 14.02 48.11
CA VAL A 25 -14.50 15.37 48.57
C VAL A 25 -13.43 15.97 47.67
N TYR A 26 -13.78 17.03 46.94
CA TYR A 26 -12.83 17.83 46.18
C TYR A 26 -12.27 18.98 47.04
N LEU A 27 -10.99 18.92 47.40
CA LEU A 27 -10.27 20.08 47.91
C LEU A 27 -9.81 20.97 46.75
N LEU A 28 -10.35 22.19 46.64
CA LEU A 28 -9.68 23.25 45.90
C LEU A 28 -8.63 23.91 46.80
N SER A 29 -7.35 23.66 46.52
CA SER A 29 -6.24 24.34 47.20
C SER A 29 -5.97 25.70 46.56
N ILE A 30 -6.48 26.77 47.18
CA ILE A 30 -6.12 28.15 46.80
C ILE A 30 -4.73 28.46 47.36
N ILE A 31 -3.69 28.33 46.54
CA ILE A 31 -2.33 28.77 46.87
C ILE A 31 -2.17 30.24 46.49
N HIS A 32 -2.03 31.09 47.50
CA HIS A 32 -1.76 32.52 47.33
C HIS A 32 -0.25 32.71 47.11
N LEU A 33 0.16 33.08 45.89
CA LEU A 33 1.57 33.26 45.52
C LEU A 33 1.86 34.73 45.20
N SER A 34 2.70 35.35 46.04
CA SER A 34 3.13 36.73 45.88
C SER A 34 4.03 36.91 44.66
N ILE A 35 3.81 37.99 43.91
CA ILE A 35 4.67 38.37 42.78
C ILE A 35 6.02 38.87 43.33
N HIS A 36 7.11 38.25 42.90
CA HIS A 36 8.46 38.83 43.02
C HIS A 36 9.18 38.62 41.68
N PRO A 37 9.71 39.66 41.02
CA PRO A 37 10.33 39.52 39.72
C PRO A 37 11.69 38.84 39.85
N SER A 38 11.85 37.68 39.23
CA SER A 38 13.15 37.06 38.96
C SER A 38 13.16 36.64 37.51
N ILE A 39 14.06 37.25 36.73
CA ILE A 39 14.13 37.07 35.29
C ILE A 39 14.67 35.67 35.02
N HIS A 40 13.86 34.83 34.39
CA HIS A 40 14.29 33.58 33.80
C HIS A 40 13.93 33.63 32.30
N PRO A 41 14.83 33.24 31.38
CA PRO A 41 14.54 33.31 29.96
C PRO A 41 13.33 32.43 29.64
N SER A 42 12.27 33.06 29.10
CA SER A 42 11.13 32.34 28.59
C SER A 42 11.57 31.46 27.42
N ILE A 43 11.54 30.15 27.62
CA ILE A 43 11.56 29.19 26.52
C ILE A 43 10.29 29.45 25.73
N PHE A 44 10.40 30.27 24.67
CA PHE A 44 9.42 30.28 23.61
C PHE A 44 9.42 28.87 23.01
N SER A 45 8.44 28.07 23.41
CA SER A 45 8.07 26.86 22.70
C SER A 45 7.61 27.28 21.32
N VAL A 46 8.56 27.33 20.37
CA VAL A 46 8.30 27.56 18.95
C VAL A 46 7.18 26.59 18.56
N PRO A 47 6.04 27.07 18.02
CA PRO A 47 4.97 26.18 17.62
C PRO A 47 5.55 25.14 16.67
N GLU A 48 5.32 23.85 16.94
CA GLU A 48 5.89 22.76 16.14
C GLU A 48 5.65 23.07 14.66
N SER A 49 6.74 23.20 13.91
CA SER A 49 6.65 23.34 12.46
C SER A 49 6.12 22.02 11.94
N PHE A 50 4.80 21.96 11.74
CA PHE A 50 4.09 20.86 11.09
C PHE A 50 4.74 20.64 9.73
N ALA A 51 5.73 19.75 9.70
CA ALA A 51 6.59 19.55 8.55
C ALA A 51 5.73 18.97 7.44
N VAL A 52 5.40 19.80 6.45
CA VAL A 52 4.65 19.36 5.26
C VAL A 52 5.42 18.21 4.63
N HIS A 53 4.83 17.01 4.66
CA HIS A 53 5.44 15.85 4.04
C HIS A 53 5.30 16.00 2.51
N ASP A 54 6.42 16.26 1.82
CA ASP A 54 6.49 16.29 0.35
C ASP A 54 6.92 14.92 -0.19
N LEU A 55 5.95 14.16 -0.69
CA LEU A 55 6.11 12.79 -1.17
C LEU A 55 6.25 12.77 -2.69
N HIS A 56 7.28 12.11 -3.22
CA HIS A 56 7.50 11.98 -4.65
C HIS A 56 7.16 10.55 -5.11
N GLU A 57 6.08 10.42 -5.88
CA GLU A 57 5.55 9.14 -6.37
C GLU A 57 5.80 9.00 -7.88
N ARG A 58 6.46 7.92 -8.30
CA ARG A 58 6.77 7.64 -9.71
C ARG A 58 6.07 6.36 -10.16
N LEU A 59 5.00 6.51 -10.92
CA LEU A 59 4.09 5.41 -11.28
C LEU A 59 4.11 5.14 -12.78
N ALA A 60 4.17 3.86 -13.17
CA ALA A 60 3.93 3.48 -14.56
C ALA A 60 2.46 3.66 -14.92
N HIS A 61 2.21 3.98 -16.20
CA HIS A 61 0.87 4.05 -16.78
C HIS A 61 0.02 2.82 -16.41
N GLY A 62 -1.25 3.03 -16.10
CA GLY A 62 -2.19 1.96 -15.74
C GLY A 62 -2.03 1.35 -14.34
N ARG A 63 -1.11 1.86 -13.50
CA ARG A 63 -1.02 1.52 -12.07
C ARG A 63 -2.02 2.31 -11.23
N GLN A 64 -2.32 1.85 -10.01
CA GLN A 64 -3.19 2.58 -9.08
C GLN A 64 -2.38 3.64 -8.32
N LEU A 65 -2.81 4.91 -8.37
CA LEU A 65 -2.36 5.95 -7.43
C LEU A 65 -3.21 5.88 -6.17
N LYS A 66 -2.59 6.06 -4.99
CA LYS A 66 -3.24 5.88 -3.70
C LYS A 66 -2.70 6.85 -2.65
N ILE A 67 -3.50 7.85 -2.29
CA ILE A 67 -3.15 8.89 -1.30
C ILE A 67 -3.90 8.60 0.00
N TYR A 68 -3.18 8.52 1.11
CA TYR A 68 -3.77 8.33 2.44
C TYR A 68 -4.34 9.66 2.96
N LEU A 69 -5.60 9.65 3.44
CA LEU A 69 -6.35 10.82 3.89
C LEU A 69 -6.55 10.80 5.42
N PRO A 70 -5.58 11.25 6.24
CA PRO A 70 -5.67 11.23 7.70
C PRO A 70 -6.90 11.94 8.27
N LYS A 71 -7.19 11.72 9.55
CA LYS A 71 -8.36 12.29 10.25
C LYS A 71 -8.44 13.84 10.25
N SER A 72 -7.35 14.52 9.93
CA SER A 72 -7.26 15.98 9.74
C SER A 72 -7.57 16.46 8.32
N SER A 73 -7.43 15.63 7.28
CA SER A 73 -7.65 16.05 5.89
C SER A 73 -9.13 16.34 5.63
N GLU A 74 -9.45 17.58 5.28
CA GLU A 74 -10.78 18.01 4.84
C GLU A 74 -10.87 18.12 3.31
N LYS A 75 -9.75 18.39 2.62
CA LYS A 75 -9.68 18.51 1.16
C LYS A 75 -8.49 17.76 0.57
N LEU A 76 -8.67 17.32 -0.67
CA LEU A 76 -7.60 16.93 -1.59
C LEU A 76 -7.72 17.79 -2.87
N GLU A 77 -6.73 18.63 -3.09
CA GLU A 77 -6.58 19.49 -4.27
C GLU A 77 -5.54 18.89 -5.23
N PHE A 78 -5.67 19.17 -6.53
CA PHE A 78 -4.74 18.73 -7.57
C PHE A 78 -4.40 19.85 -8.55
N SER A 79 -3.12 20.06 -8.81
CA SER A 79 -2.60 20.96 -9.85
C SER A 79 -1.87 20.15 -10.92
N PRO A 80 -2.32 20.15 -12.20
CA PRO A 80 -1.70 19.41 -13.28
C PRO A 80 -0.22 19.77 -13.51
N ALA A 81 0.55 18.83 -14.07
CA ALA A 81 1.92 19.09 -14.48
C ALA A 81 2.04 19.90 -15.79
N ASP A 82 1.01 19.87 -16.67
CA ASP A 82 0.99 20.64 -17.92
C ASP A 82 0.34 22.04 -17.76
N ASP A 83 -0.45 22.26 -16.71
CA ASP A 83 -0.92 23.58 -16.29
C ASP A 83 -1.00 23.70 -14.75
N PRO A 84 0.12 24.02 -14.08
CA PRO A 84 0.18 24.17 -12.63
C PRO A 84 -0.53 25.44 -12.11
N SER A 85 -1.03 26.32 -12.99
CA SER A 85 -1.85 27.47 -12.56
C SER A 85 -3.27 27.06 -12.17
N LYS A 86 -3.75 25.93 -12.71
CA LYS A 86 -5.06 25.37 -12.38
C LYS A 86 -4.99 24.52 -11.12
N THR A 87 -6.03 24.59 -10.31
CA THR A 87 -6.21 23.74 -9.12
C THR A 87 -7.63 23.18 -9.11
N PHE A 88 -7.74 21.86 -8.94
CA PHE A 88 -8.99 21.11 -8.96
C PHE A 88 -9.25 20.47 -7.60
N LEU A 89 -10.45 20.66 -7.05
CA LEU A 89 -10.88 19.97 -5.82
C LEU A 89 -11.32 18.53 -6.17
N TYR A 90 -10.45 17.55 -5.91
CA TYR A 90 -10.69 16.13 -6.20
C TYR A 90 -11.56 15.44 -5.15
N TRP A 91 -11.35 15.77 -3.87
CA TRP A 91 -12.16 15.28 -2.77
C TRP A 91 -12.32 16.34 -1.67
N GLU A 92 -13.48 16.33 -1.00
CA GLU A 92 -13.81 17.17 0.15
C GLU A 92 -14.64 16.34 1.15
N ARG A 93 -14.39 16.48 2.45
CA ARG A 93 -15.14 15.73 3.48
C ARG A 93 -16.61 16.13 3.49
N GLY A 94 -17.49 15.13 3.65
CA GLY A 94 -18.95 15.35 3.69
C GLY A 94 -19.59 15.56 2.32
N ARG A 95 -18.83 15.97 1.30
CA ARG A 95 -19.33 16.04 -0.09
C ARG A 95 -19.54 14.64 -0.64
N SER A 96 -20.75 14.37 -1.15
CA SER A 96 -21.16 13.05 -1.66
C SER A 96 -20.65 12.72 -3.06
N ARG A 97 -20.27 13.73 -3.85
CA ARG A 97 -19.70 13.58 -5.20
C ARG A 97 -18.24 14.03 -5.22
N LEU A 98 -17.36 13.15 -5.68
CA LEU A 98 -15.98 13.48 -6.06
C LEU A 98 -15.95 13.98 -7.51
N SER A 99 -14.94 14.76 -7.87
CA SER A 99 -14.70 15.14 -9.27
C SER A 99 -13.78 14.14 -10.00
N LYS A 100 -12.85 13.50 -9.27
CA LYS A 100 -11.98 12.42 -9.78
C LYS A 100 -11.61 11.42 -8.69
N GLY A 101 -11.31 10.19 -9.10
CA GLY A 101 -10.91 9.11 -8.20
C GLY A 101 -12.04 8.60 -7.30
N ARG A 102 -11.66 7.81 -6.30
CA ARG A 102 -12.56 7.09 -5.38
C ARG A 102 -12.00 7.18 -3.96
N VAL A 103 -12.85 7.10 -2.94
CA VAL A 103 -12.41 6.97 -1.54
C VAL A 103 -12.89 5.65 -0.95
N SER A 104 -12.04 4.99 -0.19
CA SER A 104 -12.35 3.80 0.60
C SER A 104 -11.74 3.91 2.00
N GLY A 105 -12.26 3.10 2.95
CA GLY A 105 -11.86 3.15 4.35
C GLY A 105 -12.44 4.36 5.12
N THR A 106 -12.23 4.36 6.44
CA THR A 106 -12.79 5.36 7.37
C THR A 106 -11.73 5.79 8.38
N GLY A 107 -11.93 6.94 9.03
CA GLY A 107 -11.06 7.42 10.10
C GLY A 107 -9.59 7.54 9.68
N SER A 108 -8.71 6.73 10.28
CA SER A 108 -7.27 6.67 10.02
C SER A 108 -6.86 5.53 9.07
N ASP A 109 -7.81 4.98 8.31
CA ASP A 109 -7.55 4.04 7.21
C ASP A 109 -8.12 4.54 5.87
N ARG A 110 -8.69 5.74 5.85
CA ARG A 110 -9.30 6.36 4.67
C ARG A 110 -8.23 6.67 3.62
N ARG A 111 -8.44 6.22 2.39
CA ARG A 111 -7.53 6.44 1.24
C ARG A 111 -8.34 6.92 0.03
N TRP A 112 -7.84 7.94 -0.66
CA TRP A 112 -8.28 8.31 -2.01
C TRP A 112 -7.41 7.58 -3.04
N TYR A 113 -7.97 7.17 -4.17
CA TYR A 113 -7.25 6.43 -5.20
C TYR A 113 -7.81 6.64 -6.61
N ILE A 114 -6.95 6.47 -7.61
CA ILE A 114 -7.30 6.35 -9.04
C ILE A 114 -6.83 4.96 -9.48
N ASP A 115 -7.74 4.15 -10.01
CA ASP A 115 -7.49 2.74 -10.31
C ASP A 115 -6.47 2.50 -11.44
N ARG A 116 -6.34 3.45 -12.38
CA ARG A 116 -5.35 3.43 -13.48
C ARG A 116 -4.88 4.86 -13.77
N VAL A 117 -3.62 5.18 -13.49
CA VAL A 117 -3.04 6.50 -13.79
C VAL A 117 -2.69 6.66 -15.27
N THR A 118 -2.78 7.89 -15.72
CA THR A 118 -2.41 8.37 -17.05
C THR A 118 -1.58 9.64 -16.93
N TYR A 119 -1.00 10.13 -18.03
CA TYR A 119 -0.34 11.44 -18.02
C TYR A 119 -1.25 12.60 -17.58
N GLU A 120 -2.58 12.47 -17.69
CA GLU A 120 -3.57 13.45 -17.20
C GLU A 120 -3.83 13.36 -15.67
N ASP A 121 -3.08 12.48 -14.97
CA ASP A 121 -3.01 12.35 -13.51
C ASP A 121 -1.65 12.83 -12.95
N GLN A 122 -0.74 13.27 -13.82
CA GLN A 122 0.57 13.80 -13.45
C GLN A 122 0.44 15.22 -12.90
N GLY A 123 1.05 15.50 -11.76
CA GLY A 123 0.94 16.80 -11.10
C GLY A 123 1.17 16.75 -9.59
N THR A 124 0.73 17.80 -8.91
CA THR A 124 0.89 18.00 -7.47
C THR A 124 -0.45 17.85 -6.77
N TYR A 125 -0.51 16.97 -5.77
CA TYR A 125 -1.70 16.67 -4.97
C TYR A 125 -1.52 17.23 -3.56
N ILE A 126 -2.35 18.19 -3.15
CA ILE A 126 -2.20 18.89 -1.86
C ILE A 126 -3.33 18.48 -0.92
N GLN A 127 -2.99 18.02 0.28
CA GLN A 127 -3.97 17.77 1.34
C GLN A 127 -4.09 18.99 2.25
N ARG A 128 -5.33 19.42 2.53
CA ARG A 128 -5.61 20.53 3.44
C ARG A 128 -6.51 20.14 4.61
N ASP A 129 -6.32 20.79 5.74
CA ASP A 129 -7.17 20.68 6.93
C ASP A 129 -8.38 21.63 6.87
N PHE A 130 -9.14 21.68 7.98
CA PHE A 130 -10.32 22.54 8.15
C PHE A 130 -10.00 24.04 8.05
N TRP A 131 -8.79 24.45 8.45
CA TRP A 131 -8.30 25.83 8.39
C TRP A 131 -7.65 26.16 7.03
N ASN A 132 -7.81 25.27 6.04
CA ASN A 132 -7.17 25.33 4.72
C ASN A 132 -5.62 25.28 4.78
N LYS A 133 -5.05 24.89 5.91
CA LYS A 133 -3.60 24.68 6.08
C LYS A 133 -3.18 23.39 5.41
N GLU A 134 -2.01 23.41 4.79
CA GLU A 134 -1.43 22.24 4.15
C GLU A 134 -0.96 21.19 5.18
N ILE A 135 -1.27 19.92 4.91
CA ILE A 135 -0.90 18.75 5.72
C ILE A 135 0.27 18.00 5.05
N SER A 136 0.17 17.78 3.75
CA SER A 136 1.11 17.02 2.94
C SER A 136 0.92 17.35 1.46
N THR A 137 1.99 17.28 0.69
CA THR A 137 1.96 17.34 -0.77
C THR A 137 2.46 16.00 -1.34
N VAL A 138 1.84 15.54 -2.42
CA VAL A 138 2.28 14.36 -3.19
C VAL A 138 2.49 14.75 -4.64
N ARG A 139 3.73 14.72 -5.11
CA ARG A 139 4.12 15.00 -6.50
C ARG A 139 4.17 13.69 -7.28
N VAL A 140 3.27 13.53 -8.24
CA VAL A 140 3.13 12.31 -9.04
C VAL A 140 3.76 12.53 -10.41
N VAL A 141 4.69 11.65 -10.78
CA VAL A 141 5.28 11.54 -12.12
C VAL A 141 4.81 10.25 -12.76
N VAL A 142 4.27 10.32 -13.98
CA VAL A 142 3.79 9.14 -14.71
C VAL A 142 4.80 8.74 -15.79
N THR A 143 5.02 7.44 -15.95
CA THR A 143 6.01 6.88 -16.89
C THR A 143 5.38 5.89 -17.86
N PRO A 144 6.00 5.65 -19.03
CA PRO A 144 5.63 4.52 -19.88
C PRO A 144 5.67 3.22 -19.08
N ARG A 145 4.73 2.31 -19.36
CA ARG A 145 4.74 0.96 -18.78
C ARG A 145 5.52 0.01 -19.67
N HIS A 146 6.47 -0.72 -19.08
CA HIS A 146 7.16 -1.80 -19.77
C HIS A 146 6.55 -3.15 -19.36
N ASN A 147 6.12 -3.93 -20.35
CA ASN A 147 5.61 -5.28 -20.19
C ASN A 147 6.52 -6.25 -20.97
N TYR A 148 6.72 -7.44 -20.42
CA TYR A 148 7.38 -8.56 -21.07
C TYR A 148 6.40 -9.72 -21.04
N VAL A 149 6.11 -10.32 -22.19
CA VAL A 149 5.10 -11.37 -22.34
C VAL A 149 5.73 -12.54 -23.09
N LYS A 150 5.67 -13.73 -22.50
CA LYS A 150 5.93 -14.99 -23.19
C LYS A 150 4.60 -15.50 -23.76
N CYS A 151 4.60 -15.89 -25.03
CA CYS A 151 3.46 -16.53 -25.68
C CYS A 151 3.87 -17.87 -26.29
N VAL A 152 2.94 -18.82 -26.33
CA VAL A 152 3.03 -20.01 -27.18
C VAL A 152 2.46 -19.68 -28.55
N ALA A 153 3.03 -20.26 -29.62
CA ALA A 153 2.51 -20.07 -30.96
C ALA A 153 1.05 -20.57 -31.06
N GLY A 154 0.17 -19.73 -31.64
CA GLY A 154 -1.27 -19.94 -31.70
C GLY A 154 -2.09 -19.26 -30.60
N GLU A 155 -1.47 -18.69 -29.56
CA GLU A 155 -2.18 -17.93 -28.51
C GLU A 155 -2.59 -16.52 -28.97
N ASN A 156 -3.36 -15.79 -28.15
CA ASN A 156 -3.72 -14.40 -28.40
C ASN A 156 -2.94 -13.46 -27.47
N LEU A 157 -2.26 -12.47 -28.06
CA LEU A 157 -1.54 -11.44 -27.31
C LEU A 157 -2.48 -10.26 -27.01
N HIS A 158 -2.56 -9.87 -25.74
CA HIS A 158 -3.40 -8.76 -25.28
C HIS A 158 -2.56 -7.53 -24.85
N ILE A 159 -2.54 -6.51 -25.68
CA ILE A 159 -1.94 -5.21 -25.37
C ILE A 159 -2.95 -4.37 -24.56
N SER A 160 -2.77 -4.35 -23.24
CA SER A 160 -3.58 -3.51 -22.32
C SER A 160 -3.44 -2.02 -22.66
N LEU A 161 -4.56 -1.29 -22.62
CA LEU A 161 -4.60 0.17 -22.88
C LEU A 161 -4.05 1.02 -21.72
N GLU A 162 -3.70 0.42 -20.58
CA GLU A 162 -3.06 1.10 -19.44
C GLU A 162 -3.73 2.40 -18.98
N GLY A 163 -5.06 2.48 -19.10
CA GLY A 163 -5.88 3.60 -18.63
C GLY A 163 -6.28 4.64 -19.69
N ILE A 164 -5.75 4.59 -20.92
CA ILE A 164 -6.26 5.44 -22.01
C ILE A 164 -7.56 4.86 -22.58
N ASN A 165 -8.38 5.71 -23.22
CA ASN A 165 -9.53 5.24 -23.98
C ASN A 165 -9.06 4.62 -25.30
N LEU A 166 -9.80 3.63 -25.83
CA LEU A 166 -9.49 3.04 -27.14
C LEU A 166 -9.40 4.11 -28.24
N ALA A 167 -10.30 5.10 -28.27
CA ALA A 167 -10.30 6.17 -29.26
C ALA A 167 -9.04 7.08 -29.20
N ASP A 168 -8.34 7.13 -28.07
CA ASP A 168 -7.08 7.88 -27.93
C ASP A 168 -5.84 7.03 -28.31
N ALA A 169 -6.03 5.76 -28.73
CA ALA A 169 -4.97 4.76 -28.81
C ALA A 169 -4.36 4.59 -30.21
N PHE A 170 -3.03 4.58 -30.24
CA PHE A 170 -2.21 4.28 -31.42
C PHE A 170 -1.29 3.10 -31.09
N LEU A 171 -1.32 2.04 -31.90
CA LEU A 171 -0.48 0.85 -31.72
C LEU A 171 0.37 0.60 -32.97
N SER A 172 1.68 0.60 -32.81
CA SER A 172 2.61 0.04 -33.80
C SER A 172 3.26 -1.25 -33.31
N PHE A 173 3.67 -2.08 -34.26
CA PHE A 173 4.51 -3.26 -34.04
C PHE A 173 5.84 -3.08 -34.77
N SER A 174 6.94 -3.47 -34.14
CA SER A 174 8.25 -3.52 -34.78
C SER A 174 9.12 -4.71 -34.33
N ASN A 175 9.81 -5.29 -35.30
CA ASN A 175 10.88 -6.27 -35.12
C ASN A 175 12.05 -5.93 -36.08
N GLU A 176 12.95 -6.87 -36.36
CA GLU A 176 14.11 -6.63 -37.23
C GLU A 176 13.74 -6.36 -38.70
N ASN A 177 12.64 -6.93 -39.19
CA ASN A 177 12.25 -6.97 -40.60
C ASN A 177 10.94 -6.21 -40.90
N THR A 178 10.27 -5.67 -39.88
CA THR A 178 8.92 -5.12 -39.99
C THR A 178 8.72 -3.95 -39.04
N ASN A 179 8.06 -2.89 -39.51
CA ASN A 179 7.62 -1.76 -38.70
C ASN A 179 6.28 -1.24 -39.26
N VAL A 180 5.17 -1.51 -38.55
CA VAL A 180 3.81 -1.28 -39.06
C VAL A 180 2.91 -0.64 -38.00
N THR A 181 1.92 0.14 -38.44
CA THR A 181 0.81 0.58 -37.58
C THR A 181 -0.30 -0.47 -37.63
N LEU A 182 -0.79 -0.93 -36.49
CA LEU A 182 -1.90 -1.88 -36.39
C LEU A 182 -3.22 -1.19 -36.04
N VAL A 183 -3.15 -0.18 -35.16
CA VAL A 183 -4.32 0.61 -34.70
C VAL A 183 -3.97 2.10 -34.70
N ARG A 184 -4.91 2.94 -35.13
CA ARG A 184 -4.83 4.40 -35.18
C ARG A 184 -6.18 4.97 -34.76
N ASP A 185 -6.20 5.93 -33.83
CA ASP A 185 -7.45 6.51 -33.27
C ASP A 185 -8.46 5.43 -32.81
N GLY A 186 -7.95 4.35 -32.19
CA GLY A 186 -8.73 3.17 -31.79
C GLY A 186 -9.25 2.27 -32.91
N SER A 187 -9.09 2.70 -34.16
CA SER A 187 -9.55 2.01 -35.36
C SER A 187 -8.44 1.12 -35.94
N ARG A 188 -8.83 -0.04 -36.46
CA ARG A 188 -7.88 -1.02 -37.01
C ARG A 188 -7.44 -0.58 -38.40
N VAL A 189 -6.15 -0.37 -38.59
CA VAL A 189 -5.54 -0.03 -39.88
C VAL A 189 -4.71 -1.17 -40.46
N SER A 190 -4.60 -2.29 -39.75
CA SER A 190 -3.92 -3.51 -40.20
C SER A 190 -4.67 -4.29 -41.30
N GLN A 191 -5.80 -3.78 -41.79
CA GLN A 191 -6.67 -4.52 -42.73
C GLN A 191 -6.02 -4.73 -44.10
N ASP A 192 -5.14 -3.80 -44.50
CA ASP A 192 -4.37 -3.86 -45.75
C ASP A 192 -3.03 -4.61 -45.61
N ILE A 193 -2.76 -5.20 -44.42
CA ILE A 193 -1.53 -5.93 -44.11
C ILE A 193 -1.84 -7.45 -44.10
N PRO A 194 -1.33 -8.26 -45.05
CA PRO A 194 -1.70 -9.67 -45.19
C PRO A 194 -1.48 -10.51 -43.93
N GLU A 195 -0.49 -10.17 -43.11
CA GLU A 195 -0.14 -10.88 -41.88
C GLU A 195 -1.06 -10.52 -40.69
N TYR A 196 -1.92 -9.49 -40.82
CA TYR A 196 -2.71 -8.91 -39.72
C TYR A 196 -4.16 -8.54 -40.08
N TRP A 197 -4.61 -8.82 -41.31
CA TRP A 197 -5.87 -8.33 -41.88
C TRP A 197 -7.12 -8.60 -41.02
N ASP A 198 -7.27 -9.83 -40.51
CA ASP A 198 -8.34 -10.22 -39.59
C ASP A 198 -7.85 -10.37 -38.14
N ARG A 199 -6.58 -10.67 -37.92
CA ARG A 199 -6.00 -11.07 -36.61
C ARG A 199 -6.06 -9.98 -35.54
N VAL A 200 -6.00 -8.70 -35.91
CA VAL A 200 -6.13 -7.59 -34.95
C VAL A 200 -7.61 -7.35 -34.61
N LYS A 201 -7.94 -7.35 -33.30
CA LYS A 201 -9.24 -6.91 -32.75
C LYS A 201 -9.03 -5.81 -31.72
N THR A 202 -9.96 -4.88 -31.60
CA THR A 202 -9.90 -3.77 -30.63
C THR A 202 -11.04 -3.89 -29.62
N HIS A 203 -10.69 -3.77 -28.33
CA HIS A 203 -11.62 -3.88 -27.19
C HIS A 203 -11.51 -2.63 -26.32
N SER A 204 -12.51 -2.39 -25.46
CA SER A 204 -12.57 -1.19 -24.60
C SER A 204 -11.44 -1.05 -23.57
N MET A 205 -10.65 -2.11 -23.34
CA MET A 205 -9.55 -2.14 -22.36
C MET A 205 -8.23 -2.71 -22.91
N ASN A 206 -8.22 -3.29 -24.10
CA ASN A 206 -7.03 -3.90 -24.72
C ASN A 206 -7.15 -3.97 -26.25
N ILE A 207 -6.02 -4.14 -26.92
CA ILE A 207 -5.93 -4.51 -28.33
C ILE A 207 -5.43 -5.97 -28.37
N GLU A 208 -6.13 -6.82 -29.12
CA GLU A 208 -5.87 -8.26 -29.22
C GLU A 208 -5.22 -8.56 -30.59
N ILE A 209 -4.12 -9.30 -30.58
CA ILE A 209 -3.51 -9.90 -31.77
C ILE A 209 -3.73 -11.41 -31.68
N LYS A 210 -4.56 -11.96 -32.58
CA LYS A 210 -4.95 -13.38 -32.54
C LYS A 210 -3.93 -14.31 -33.17
N HIS A 211 -3.81 -15.50 -32.60
CA HIS A 211 -2.98 -16.61 -33.10
C HIS A 211 -1.55 -16.14 -33.43
N VAL A 212 -0.78 -15.74 -32.41
CA VAL A 212 0.59 -15.24 -32.58
C VAL A 212 1.54 -16.31 -33.10
N ASN A 213 2.51 -15.91 -33.90
CA ASN A 213 3.49 -16.76 -34.57
C ASN A 213 4.86 -16.06 -34.62
N TYR A 214 5.87 -16.73 -35.18
CA TYR A 214 7.26 -16.24 -35.20
C TYR A 214 7.46 -14.87 -35.87
N SER A 215 6.57 -14.43 -36.78
CA SER A 215 6.62 -13.06 -37.33
C SER A 215 6.23 -11.96 -36.33
N ASP A 216 5.55 -12.32 -35.24
CA ASP A 216 4.96 -11.41 -34.26
C ASP A 216 5.86 -11.20 -33.02
N GLU A 217 6.98 -11.93 -32.91
CA GLU A 217 8.01 -11.66 -31.90
C GLU A 217 8.62 -10.27 -32.14
N GLY A 218 8.73 -9.47 -31.08
CA GLY A 218 9.17 -8.08 -31.19
C GLY A 218 8.55 -7.13 -30.17
N ARG A 219 8.31 -5.89 -30.58
CA ARG A 219 7.89 -4.78 -29.72
C ARG A 219 6.60 -4.15 -30.20
N TYR A 220 5.60 -4.16 -29.33
CA TYR A 220 4.34 -3.45 -29.49
C TYR A 220 4.41 -2.14 -28.71
N MET A 221 4.31 -1.01 -29.42
CA MET A 221 4.39 0.34 -28.85
C MET A 221 3.02 0.99 -28.86
N LEU A 222 2.43 1.17 -27.68
CA LEU A 222 1.18 1.88 -27.48
C LEU A 222 1.48 3.35 -27.17
N LYS A 223 0.87 4.27 -27.93
CA LYS A 223 0.88 5.71 -27.69
C LYS A 223 -0.53 6.27 -27.48
N ASP A 224 -0.61 7.45 -26.88
CA ASP A 224 -1.84 8.25 -26.85
C ASP A 224 -1.93 9.27 -27.99
N ARG A 225 -3.07 9.95 -28.11
CA ARG A 225 -3.35 11.03 -29.06
C ARG A 225 -2.43 12.27 -28.99
N ARG A 226 -1.56 12.38 -27.98
CA ARG A 226 -0.50 13.43 -27.91
C ARG A 226 0.87 12.87 -28.34
N ASP A 227 0.89 11.70 -29.00
CA ASP A 227 2.06 10.89 -29.38
C ASP A 227 2.93 10.43 -28.17
N ARG A 228 2.41 10.53 -26.95
CA ARG A 228 3.15 10.12 -25.73
C ARG A 228 3.15 8.61 -25.62
N LEU A 229 4.30 8.02 -25.30
CA LEU A 229 4.48 6.58 -25.15
C LEU A 229 3.80 6.07 -23.87
N VAL A 230 2.69 5.34 -24.01
CA VAL A 230 1.90 4.81 -22.90
C VAL A 230 2.47 3.48 -22.41
N SER A 231 2.79 2.56 -23.33
CA SER A 231 3.44 1.30 -22.98
C SER A 231 4.31 0.73 -24.11
N VAL A 232 5.30 -0.06 -23.71
CA VAL A 232 6.05 -0.96 -24.59
C VAL A 232 5.82 -2.37 -24.09
N THR A 233 5.21 -3.22 -24.90
CA THR A 233 5.09 -4.65 -24.65
C THR A 233 6.08 -5.38 -25.55
N ARG A 234 7.11 -5.98 -24.97
CA ARG A 234 7.94 -6.98 -25.67
C ARG A 234 7.21 -8.32 -25.61
N MET A 235 6.99 -8.94 -26.76
CA MET A 235 6.54 -10.33 -26.85
C MET A 235 7.69 -11.17 -27.38
N ASP A 236 7.99 -12.25 -26.67
CA ASP A 236 8.93 -13.31 -27.05
C ASP A 236 8.17 -14.65 -27.08
N LEU A 237 8.50 -15.56 -27.99
CA LEU A 237 7.87 -16.88 -28.06
C LEU A 237 8.54 -17.93 -27.17
N THR A 238 7.75 -18.93 -26.77
CA THR A 238 8.19 -20.10 -26.02
C THR A 238 7.41 -21.35 -26.41
N ASP A 239 8.07 -22.51 -26.50
CA ASP A 239 7.44 -23.80 -26.88
C ASP A 239 6.28 -24.20 -25.96
N HIS A 240 6.35 -23.81 -24.70
CA HIS A 240 5.35 -24.07 -23.67
C HIS A 240 5.44 -22.98 -22.60
N HIS A 241 4.33 -22.75 -21.89
CA HIS A 241 4.39 -21.97 -20.65
C HIS A 241 5.22 -22.72 -19.62
N GLU A 242 6.19 -22.03 -19.02
CA GLU A 242 6.83 -22.46 -17.78
C GLU A 242 5.77 -22.49 -16.67
N HIS A 243 5.05 -23.61 -16.56
CA HIS A 243 4.26 -23.90 -15.39
C HIS A 243 5.17 -23.82 -14.18
N THR A 244 4.98 -22.78 -13.36
CA THR A 244 5.50 -22.73 -11.99
C THR A 244 4.86 -23.88 -11.23
N SER A 245 5.47 -25.06 -11.35
CA SER A 245 4.99 -26.29 -10.76
C SER A 245 4.84 -26.06 -9.26
N GLY A 246 3.61 -26.21 -8.77
CA GLY A 246 3.31 -26.01 -7.36
C GLY A 246 4.25 -26.88 -6.55
N ASN A 247 5.06 -26.24 -5.69
CA ASN A 247 6.27 -26.79 -5.06
C ASN A 247 6.15 -28.31 -4.85
N PRO A 248 7.04 -29.16 -5.42
CA PRO A 248 6.89 -30.61 -5.36
C PRO A 248 6.80 -31.15 -3.92
N PHE A 249 7.38 -30.45 -2.93
CA PHE A 249 7.17 -30.78 -1.52
C PHE A 249 5.72 -30.57 -1.04
N LEU A 250 4.99 -29.59 -1.56
CA LEU A 250 3.57 -29.37 -1.23
C LEU A 250 2.70 -30.50 -1.83
N ALA A 251 2.96 -30.89 -3.08
CA ALA A 251 2.30 -32.04 -3.70
C ALA A 251 2.61 -33.35 -2.94
N LEU A 252 3.88 -33.55 -2.55
CA LEU A 252 4.30 -34.69 -1.74
C LEU A 252 3.67 -34.69 -0.33
N LEU A 253 3.58 -33.55 0.34
CA LEU A 253 2.94 -33.44 1.67
C LEU A 253 1.44 -33.78 1.61
N LEU A 254 0.75 -33.39 0.53
CA LEU A 254 -0.64 -33.80 0.28
C LEU A 254 -0.76 -35.30 0.00
N LEU A 255 0.15 -35.87 -0.81
CA LEU A 255 0.22 -37.32 -1.08
C LEU A 255 0.53 -38.17 0.16
N LEU A 256 1.39 -37.67 1.05
CA LEU A 256 1.73 -38.31 2.33
C LEU A 256 0.61 -38.18 3.38
N GLY A 257 -0.48 -37.47 3.08
CA GLY A 257 -1.64 -37.33 3.97
C GLY A 257 -1.37 -36.61 5.29
N ILE A 258 -0.23 -35.91 5.41
CA ILE A 258 0.18 -35.26 6.66
C ILE A 258 -0.73 -34.05 6.90
N PRO A 259 -1.54 -34.02 7.97
CA PRO A 259 -2.57 -32.99 8.14
C PRO A 259 -1.93 -31.64 8.47
N VAL A 260 -1.87 -30.76 7.48
CA VAL A 260 -1.33 -29.39 7.59
C VAL A 260 -2.26 -28.54 8.48
N GLY A 261 -1.99 -28.55 9.79
CA GLY A 261 -2.52 -27.54 10.72
C GLY A 261 -3.48 -28.03 11.79
N VAL A 262 -3.10 -29.00 12.62
CA VAL A 262 -3.70 -29.16 13.97
C VAL A 262 -3.16 -28.05 14.91
N CYS A 263 -3.42 -26.78 14.57
CA CYS A 263 -3.17 -25.64 15.45
C CYS A 263 -4.00 -24.40 15.06
N CYS A 264 -5.19 -24.28 15.65
CA CYS A 264 -5.83 -22.98 15.89
C CYS A 264 -7.03 -23.08 16.87
N CYS A 265 -6.82 -23.67 18.06
CA CYS A 265 -7.85 -23.83 19.10
C CYS A 265 -8.26 -22.50 19.80
N CYS A 266 -8.25 -21.39 19.08
CA CYS A 266 -8.15 -20.03 19.63
C CYS A 266 -9.34 -19.11 19.29
N ARG A 267 -10.57 -19.63 19.21
CA ARG A 267 -11.79 -18.79 19.22
C ARG A 267 -12.92 -19.26 20.14
N LYS A 268 -12.97 -18.58 21.30
CA LYS A 268 -14.18 -18.21 22.07
C LYS A 268 -15.10 -19.33 22.62
N LYS A 269 -14.97 -19.62 23.92
CA LYS A 269 -15.96 -19.27 24.98
C LYS A 269 -15.65 -19.98 26.31
N ILE A 270 -15.02 -19.29 27.27
CA ILE A 270 -15.14 -19.64 28.70
C ILE A 270 -15.37 -18.36 29.51
N PHE A 271 -16.64 -18.08 29.81
CA PHE A 271 -17.04 -17.09 30.80
C PHE A 271 -17.21 -17.82 32.14
N LYS A 272 -16.19 -17.81 33.01
CA LYS A 272 -16.33 -18.22 34.43
C LYS A 272 -15.57 -17.26 35.33
N LYS A 273 -16.19 -16.94 36.48
CA LYS A 273 -15.68 -15.98 37.48
C LYS A 273 -14.53 -16.59 38.29
N LYS A 274 -13.72 -15.74 38.93
CA LYS A 274 -12.62 -16.16 39.82
C LYS A 274 -13.11 -16.48 41.27
N PRO A 275 -12.29 -17.21 42.09
CA PRO A 275 -12.69 -17.93 43.31
C PRO A 275 -12.30 -17.14 44.60
N PRO A 276 -12.04 -17.68 45.83
CA PRO A 276 -12.07 -19.06 46.38
C PRO A 276 -12.90 -19.17 47.71
N PRO A 277 -12.64 -20.03 48.74
CA PRO A 277 -11.36 -20.33 49.44
C PRO A 277 -10.97 -21.84 49.54
N ALA A 278 -9.87 -22.09 50.25
CA ALA A 278 -9.06 -23.32 50.27
C ALA A 278 -9.44 -24.42 51.29
N VAL A 279 -8.83 -25.60 51.13
CA VAL A 279 -8.27 -26.44 52.20
C VAL A 279 -6.91 -26.99 51.71
N LEU A 280 -6.00 -27.38 52.62
CA LEU A 280 -4.73 -28.08 52.33
C LEU A 280 -5.02 -29.56 51.94
N GLN A 281 -4.10 -30.44 51.51
CA GLN A 281 -2.65 -30.65 51.74
C GLN A 281 -2.15 -31.58 50.56
N THR A 282 -0.90 -32.00 50.32
CA THR A 282 0.39 -32.05 51.05
C THR A 282 1.57 -31.97 50.04
N THR A 283 2.82 -31.93 50.53
CA THR A 283 4.08 -32.04 49.77
C THR A 283 4.70 -33.46 49.89
N PRO A 284 5.97 -33.73 49.52
CA PRO A 284 6.46 -33.83 48.13
C PRO A 284 7.27 -35.13 47.89
N GLN A 285 7.79 -35.37 46.67
CA GLN A 285 9.15 -35.93 46.52
C GLN A 285 9.79 -35.69 45.14
N THR A 286 11.11 -35.59 45.15
CA THR A 286 12.04 -35.46 44.01
C THR A 286 13.29 -36.26 44.39
N VAL A 287 13.95 -36.95 43.44
CA VAL A 287 15.42 -37.14 43.36
C VAL A 287 15.81 -38.02 42.14
N HIS A 288 17.03 -37.78 41.63
CA HIS A 288 17.74 -38.35 40.46
C HIS A 288 18.80 -39.42 40.92
N PRO A 289 19.89 -39.83 40.18
CA PRO A 289 20.22 -39.77 38.73
C PRO A 289 20.54 -41.15 38.03
N PRO A 290 21.80 -41.54 37.62
CA PRO A 290 22.18 -41.87 36.21
C PRO A 290 22.78 -43.32 36.07
N PRO A 291 23.58 -43.74 35.05
CA PRO A 291 24.08 -43.15 33.78
C PRO A 291 23.70 -44.04 32.54
N SER A 292 24.44 -44.34 31.44
CA SER A 292 25.81 -44.08 30.91
C SER A 292 25.92 -44.42 29.40
N ASN A 293 26.94 -43.88 28.69
CA ASN A 293 27.47 -44.29 27.35
C ASN A 293 26.52 -44.07 26.14
N SER A 294 26.92 -43.90 24.87
CA SER A 294 28.16 -43.45 24.18
C SER A 294 27.85 -43.40 22.66
N GLY A 295 28.44 -42.59 21.77
CA GLY A 295 29.46 -41.54 21.90
C GLY A 295 30.34 -41.44 20.63
N GLY A 296 30.02 -40.58 19.65
CA GLY A 296 30.74 -40.47 18.36
C GLY A 296 30.23 -39.33 17.45
N PRO A 297 30.96 -38.93 16.38
CA PRO A 297 31.11 -37.50 16.04
C PRO A 297 30.41 -36.97 14.76
N CYS A 298 30.34 -35.64 14.63
CA CYS A 298 29.78 -34.91 13.49
C CYS A 298 30.85 -34.40 12.49
N PRO A 299 30.59 -34.43 11.16
CA PRO A 299 31.40 -33.73 10.14
C PRO A 299 30.98 -32.24 9.96
N PRO A 300 31.79 -31.40 9.29
CA PRO A 300 31.79 -29.94 9.52
C PRO A 300 31.11 -29.06 8.45
N TYR A 301 30.99 -27.78 8.77
CA TYR A 301 30.46 -26.69 7.95
C TYR A 301 31.53 -26.17 6.96
N ASN A 302 31.21 -26.03 5.67
CA ASN A 302 32.12 -25.47 4.67
C ASN A 302 31.98 -23.95 4.54
N ALA A 303 33.10 -23.24 4.41
CA ALA A 303 33.17 -21.83 4.04
C ALA A 303 34.16 -21.63 2.86
N PRO A 304 33.87 -20.77 1.87
CA PRO A 304 34.62 -20.75 0.61
C PRO A 304 35.85 -19.82 0.61
N GLY A 305 37.02 -20.40 0.34
CA GLY A 305 38.00 -19.89 -0.63
C GLY A 305 38.79 -18.59 -0.37
N GLN A 306 40.12 -18.73 -0.29
CA GLN A 306 41.07 -17.71 -0.78
C GLN A 306 42.09 -18.34 -1.76
N PRO A 307 42.67 -17.57 -2.71
CA PRO A 307 43.46 -18.11 -3.83
C PRO A 307 44.97 -18.18 -3.56
N GLY A 308 45.69 -19.11 -4.22
CA GLY A 308 47.16 -19.20 -4.10
C GLY A 308 47.91 -20.10 -5.10
N ALA A 309 48.64 -19.48 -6.02
CA ALA A 309 49.94 -19.86 -6.61
C ALA A 309 50.26 -21.29 -7.16
N VAL A 310 50.21 -21.41 -8.50
CA VAL A 310 51.34 -21.75 -9.42
C VAL A 310 52.44 -22.75 -8.99
N ARG A 311 52.57 -23.86 -9.75
CA ARG A 311 53.78 -24.37 -10.49
C ARG A 311 53.32 -25.52 -11.43
N ARG A 312 53.56 -25.48 -12.75
CA ARG A 312 54.82 -25.76 -13.51
C ARG A 312 55.46 -27.12 -13.23
N TYR A 313 55.28 -28.05 -14.17
CA TYR A 313 56.25 -28.92 -14.89
C TYR A 313 55.38 -29.89 -15.75
N MET A 314 55.81 -30.38 -16.92
CA MET A 314 57.07 -30.21 -17.65
C MET A 314 56.80 -30.01 -19.14
#